data_AF-A0A255PNR0-F1
#
_entry.id   AF-A0A255PNR0-F1
#
_cell.length_a   1.000
_cell.length_b   1.000
_cell.length_c   1.000
_cell.angle_alpha   90.00
_cell.angle_beta   90.00
_cell.angle_gamma   90.00
#
_symmetry.space_group_name_H-M   'P 1'
#
loop_
_entity.id
_entity.type
_entity.pdbx_description
1 polymer ?
#
loop_
_entity_poly.entity_id
_entity_poly.type
_entity_poly.pdbx_seq_one_letter_code
_entity_poly.pdbx_strand_id
1 'polypeptide(L)'
;MTACAIEPPSTEGADGVPGAGCVITADGAYAARLARDGDSWFPERWTLDGPEPYAVPLPGNQPEEPGTEVQPMGDGRVLIHRLVAGRHAFALLYPTGPGTGELPLGAVECPEPGTRLFLLPPAPDGVRAYALAVGPRSSVVWLVAGGAFGPERLAEVPGRCSGGVWLDRAGRMLALDRELGGRTKTVVVDLERAEVSPLLQIADGSDDRLLLADPDSGLLLISSDAPCPGQERLGWGVLGSTLPVRFPECLRVRECAVTPFAIQPGQALMPENCAVGLRIDGTFGTWVGTWRPAERRVRHLPAPEGWLAGAGVWTRDGVLRLPYTTETTPCGVSDLTAPEGPARDGGSERASEAGRPAAEAGPPVPEARPSVPEAGPPVPEAGASVPEPGARGPESRGPGAEADAPTRAEPGPPVRVVTRPVPLQQAPLGRLVTN
;
A
#
# COMPACT_ATOMS: atom_id res chain seq x y z
N MET A 1 -48.03 3.46 -30.37
CA MET A 1 -46.58 3.29 -30.55
C MET A 1 -45.90 3.97 -29.38
N THR A 2 -45.55 3.20 -28.37
CA THR A 2 -44.93 3.71 -27.14
C THR A 2 -43.50 3.19 -27.16
N ALA A 3 -42.55 4.10 -27.38
CA ALA A 3 -41.14 3.77 -27.44
C ALA A 3 -40.62 3.53 -26.01
N CYS A 4 -40.05 2.34 -25.80
CA CYS A 4 -39.27 1.99 -24.62
C CYS A 4 -37.89 2.65 -24.75
N ALA A 5 -37.52 3.53 -23.82
CA ALA A 5 -36.15 3.96 -23.64
C ALA A 5 -35.51 3.04 -22.58
N ILE A 6 -34.47 2.33 -22.98
CA ILE A 6 -33.63 1.50 -22.12
C ILE A 6 -32.55 2.43 -21.56
N GLU A 7 -32.61 2.68 -20.27
CA GLU A 7 -31.58 3.40 -19.52
C GLU A 7 -30.40 2.44 -19.26
N PRO A 8 -29.13 2.84 -19.53
CA PRO A 8 -27.99 1.98 -19.29
C PRO A 8 -27.69 1.89 -17.77
N PRO A 9 -27.19 0.75 -17.27
CA PRO A 9 -26.90 0.57 -15.86
C PRO A 9 -25.75 1.47 -15.41
N SER A 10 -26.05 2.35 -14.46
CA SER A 10 -25.10 3.11 -13.66
C SER A 10 -24.13 2.14 -12.98
N THR A 11 -22.83 2.28 -13.25
CA THR A 11 -21.76 1.71 -12.43
C THR A 11 -21.77 2.39 -11.06
N GLU A 12 -22.62 1.89 -10.16
CA GLU A 12 -22.46 2.07 -8.72
C GLU A 12 -21.21 1.31 -8.28
N GLY A 13 -20.11 2.05 -8.16
CA GLY A 13 -18.83 1.54 -7.67
C GLY A 13 -18.18 2.56 -6.75
N ALA A 14 -18.95 3.14 -5.81
CA ALA A 14 -18.42 4.02 -4.76
C ALA A 14 -19.40 4.26 -3.58
N ASP A 15 -20.40 3.39 -3.36
CA ASP A 15 -21.30 3.47 -2.19
C ASP A 15 -21.23 2.18 -1.35
N GLY A 16 -20.01 1.72 -1.10
CA GLY A 16 -19.76 0.89 0.07
C GLY A 16 -19.65 1.83 1.26
N VAL A 17 -20.72 1.96 2.06
CA VAL A 17 -20.55 2.39 3.45
C VAL A 17 -19.40 1.54 4.01
N PRO A 18 -18.28 2.11 4.50
CA PRO A 18 -17.31 1.32 5.24
C PRO A 18 -18.01 0.90 6.52
N GLY A 19 -18.70 -0.24 6.48
CA GLY A 19 -19.48 -0.73 7.59
C GLY A 19 -18.53 -1.05 8.72
N ALA A 20 -18.50 -0.18 9.75
CA ALA A 20 -17.97 -0.46 11.08
C ALA A 20 -16.74 -1.39 11.11
N GLY A 21 -15.76 -1.09 10.25
CA GLY A 21 -14.56 -1.93 10.10
C GLY A 21 -13.71 -1.88 11.36
N CYS A 22 -12.99 -2.96 11.64
CA CYS A 22 -11.94 -2.96 12.64
C CYS A 22 -10.67 -2.37 12.01
N VAL A 23 -10.26 -1.20 12.48
CA VAL A 23 -9.04 -0.52 12.04
C VAL A 23 -7.93 -0.88 13.02
N ILE A 24 -6.77 -1.31 12.53
CA ILE A 24 -5.63 -1.75 13.35
C ILE A 24 -4.46 -0.78 13.14
N THR A 25 -3.74 -0.42 14.21
CA THR A 25 -2.49 0.35 14.10
C THR A 25 -1.45 -0.40 13.27
N ALA A 26 -0.51 0.33 12.67
CA ALA A 26 0.49 -0.27 11.78
C ALA A 26 1.40 -1.31 12.46
N ASP A 27 1.64 -1.17 13.76
CA ASP A 27 2.37 -2.13 14.59
C ASP A 27 1.52 -3.33 15.04
N GLY A 28 0.21 -3.31 14.79
CA GLY A 28 -0.71 -4.37 15.17
C GLY A 28 -1.09 -4.38 16.67
N ALA A 29 -0.67 -3.39 17.45
CA ALA A 29 -0.86 -3.38 18.91
C ALA A 29 -2.28 -3.00 19.32
N TYR A 30 -2.89 -2.04 18.64
CA TYR A 30 -4.22 -1.55 18.96
C TYR A 30 -5.17 -1.67 17.77
N ALA A 31 -6.45 -1.83 18.08
CA ALA A 31 -7.50 -1.67 17.09
C ALA A 31 -8.67 -0.83 17.63
N ALA A 32 -9.45 -0.25 16.73
CA ALA A 32 -10.69 0.42 17.07
C ALA A 32 -11.79 0.02 16.09
N ARG A 33 -13.02 -0.03 16.58
CA ARG A 33 -14.23 -0.28 15.78
C ARG A 33 -15.43 0.41 16.39
N LEU A 34 -16.48 0.57 15.59
CA LEU A 34 -17.81 0.80 16.13
C LEU A 34 -18.47 -0.56 16.40
N ALA A 35 -18.91 -0.75 17.64
CA ALA A 35 -19.67 -1.91 18.08
C ALA A 35 -21.15 -1.51 18.26
N ARG A 36 -22.06 -2.50 18.19
CA ARG A 36 -23.48 -2.28 18.40
C ARG A 36 -23.89 -2.80 19.78
N ASP A 37 -24.69 -2.00 20.48
CA ASP A 37 -25.51 -2.44 21.60
C ASP A 37 -26.98 -2.12 21.24
N GLY A 38 -27.74 -3.16 20.91
CA GLY A 38 -29.05 -3.03 20.27
C GLY A 38 -28.98 -2.19 18.97
N ASP A 39 -29.68 -1.06 18.97
CA ASP A 39 -29.73 -0.12 17.85
C ASP A 39 -28.69 1.01 17.93
N SER A 40 -27.90 1.05 19.01
CA SER A 40 -26.92 2.11 19.26
C SER A 40 -25.51 1.68 18.86
N TRP A 41 -24.77 2.57 18.21
CA TRP A 41 -23.33 2.39 17.98
C TRP A 41 -22.52 3.02 19.10
N PHE A 42 -21.44 2.36 19.50
CA PHE A 42 -20.46 2.92 20.41
C PHE A 42 -19.03 2.56 19.98
N PRO A 43 -18.03 3.43 20.26
CA PRO A 43 -16.64 3.13 19.98
C PRO A 43 -16.10 2.06 20.93
N GLU A 44 -15.28 1.17 20.40
CA GLU A 44 -14.60 0.15 21.17
C GLU A 44 -13.12 0.16 20.83
N ARG A 45 -12.27 0.07 21.87
CA ARG A 45 -10.82 -0.03 21.74
C ARG A 45 -10.36 -1.43 22.06
N TRP A 46 -9.53 -1.99 21.20
CA TRP A 46 -8.92 -3.31 21.36
C TRP A 46 -7.43 -3.18 21.63
N THR A 47 -6.90 -4.04 22.50
CA THR A 47 -5.47 -4.25 22.71
C THR A 47 -5.15 -5.67 22.26
N LEU A 48 -4.18 -5.83 21.35
CA LEU A 48 -3.95 -7.05 20.57
C LEU A 48 -2.54 -7.65 20.76
N ASP A 49 -1.61 -6.87 21.29
CA ASP A 49 -0.22 -7.25 21.57
C ASP A 49 -0.02 -7.85 22.97
N GLY A 50 -1.06 -7.85 23.80
CA GLY A 50 -1.09 -8.53 25.09
C GLY A 50 -1.13 -10.06 24.97
N PRO A 51 -0.90 -10.78 26.08
CA PRO A 51 -0.99 -12.25 26.11
C PRO A 51 -2.39 -12.76 25.75
N GLU A 52 -3.43 -12.00 26.11
CA GLU A 52 -4.81 -12.22 25.71
C GLU A 52 -5.37 -10.91 25.13
N PRO A 53 -5.99 -10.94 23.94
CA PRO A 53 -6.62 -9.76 23.38
C PRO A 53 -7.82 -9.36 24.24
N TYR A 54 -8.03 -8.06 24.41
CA TYR A 54 -9.18 -7.57 25.15
C TYR A 54 -9.71 -6.27 24.55
N ALA A 55 -11.01 -6.06 24.73
CA ALA A 55 -11.71 -4.85 24.31
C ALA A 55 -12.14 -4.02 25.52
N VAL A 56 -12.13 -2.71 25.34
CA VAL A 56 -12.66 -1.73 26.29
C VAL A 56 -13.71 -0.91 25.56
N PRO A 57 -15.00 -0.98 25.95
CA PRO A 57 -16.03 -0.11 25.39
C PRO A 57 -15.75 1.33 25.81
N LEU A 58 -15.96 2.26 24.90
CA LEU A 58 -15.77 3.70 25.13
C LEU A 58 -17.10 4.44 24.89
N PRO A 59 -18.16 4.15 25.67
CA PRO A 59 -19.44 4.81 25.49
C PRO A 59 -19.31 6.31 25.74
N GLY A 60 -19.81 7.11 24.80
CA GLY A 60 -19.98 8.55 24.99
C GLY A 60 -21.22 8.87 25.84
N ASN A 61 -21.55 10.15 25.94
CA ASN A 61 -22.79 10.61 26.57
C ASN A 61 -24.04 10.38 25.70
N GLN A 62 -23.84 9.90 24.47
CA GLN A 62 -24.86 9.63 23.47
C GLN A 62 -24.41 8.48 22.55
N PRO A 63 -25.34 7.77 21.90
CA PRO A 63 -25.01 6.85 20.81
C PRO A 63 -24.31 7.56 19.65
N GLU A 64 -23.50 6.81 18.91
CA GLU A 64 -22.85 7.30 17.69
C GLU A 64 -23.78 7.20 16.47
N GLU A 65 -23.78 8.27 15.67
CA GLU A 65 -24.60 8.37 14.46
C GLU A 65 -23.98 7.59 13.29
N PRO A 66 -24.79 7.14 12.31
CA PRO A 66 -24.27 6.61 11.05
C PRO A 66 -23.31 7.59 10.37
N GLY A 67 -22.15 7.09 9.92
CA GLY A 67 -21.09 7.92 9.33
C GLY A 67 -20.04 8.41 10.33
N THR A 68 -20.16 8.04 11.61
CA THR A 68 -19.05 8.16 12.57
C THR A 68 -17.89 7.25 12.15
N GLU A 69 -16.67 7.74 12.24
CA GLU A 69 -15.46 6.97 11.96
C GLU A 69 -14.58 6.91 13.21
N VAL A 70 -13.89 5.79 13.42
CA VAL A 70 -12.96 5.60 14.55
C VAL A 70 -11.63 5.05 14.06
N GLN A 71 -10.55 5.48 14.71
CA GLN A 71 -9.20 5.05 14.41
C GLN A 71 -8.38 4.90 15.70
N PRO A 72 -7.65 3.79 15.90
CA PRO A 72 -6.77 3.66 17.04
C PRO A 72 -5.52 4.54 16.90
N MET A 73 -5.03 5.06 18.02
CA MET A 73 -3.72 5.69 18.15
C MET A 73 -2.73 4.72 18.80
N GLY A 74 -1.43 4.88 18.54
CA GLY A 74 -0.36 4.02 19.07
C GLY A 74 -0.17 4.11 20.59
N ASP A 75 -0.75 5.12 21.24
CA ASP A 75 -0.80 5.23 22.71
C ASP A 75 -2.04 4.58 23.33
N GLY A 76 -2.85 3.90 22.51
CA GLY A 76 -4.06 3.23 22.95
C GLY A 76 -5.24 4.19 23.22
N ARG A 77 -5.23 5.42 22.70
CA ARG A 77 -6.45 6.24 22.58
C ARG A 77 -7.17 5.93 21.26
N VAL A 78 -8.42 6.37 21.14
CA VAL A 78 -9.20 6.22 19.90
C VAL A 78 -9.57 7.60 19.38
N LEU A 79 -9.13 7.94 18.17
CA LEU A 79 -9.64 9.09 17.44
C LEU A 79 -11.05 8.78 16.97
N ILE A 80 -11.98 9.70 17.23
CA ILE A 80 -13.33 9.67 16.69
C ILE A 80 -13.56 10.89 15.79
N HIS A 81 -14.16 10.65 14.64
CA HIS A 81 -14.61 11.67 13.70
C HIS A 81 -16.15 11.62 13.62
N ARG A 82 -16.79 12.78 13.84
CA ARG A 82 -18.24 12.95 13.78
C ARG A 82 -18.62 14.11 12.86
N LEU A 83 -19.78 14.02 12.21
CA LEU A 83 -20.39 15.14 11.50
C LEU A 83 -21.41 15.84 12.42
N VAL A 84 -21.06 17.02 12.94
CA VAL A 84 -21.89 17.77 13.91
C VAL A 84 -22.24 19.13 13.32
N ALA A 85 -23.54 19.39 13.12
CA ALA A 85 -24.05 20.65 12.56
C ALA A 85 -23.32 21.10 11.27
N GLY A 86 -22.99 20.14 10.39
CA GLY A 86 -22.28 20.40 9.12
C GLY A 86 -20.76 20.56 9.25
N ARG A 87 -20.18 20.31 10.43
CA ARG A 87 -18.73 20.36 10.67
C ARG A 87 -18.18 18.98 10.99
N HIS A 88 -16.99 18.68 10.48
CA HIS A 88 -16.28 17.43 10.77
C HIS A 88 -15.49 17.62 12.08
N ALA A 89 -16.04 17.15 13.19
CA ALA A 89 -15.47 17.28 14.53
C ALA A 89 -14.60 16.06 14.88
N PHE A 90 -13.48 16.31 15.56
CA PHE A 90 -12.51 15.28 15.97
C PHE A 90 -12.28 15.34 17.48
N ALA A 91 -12.18 14.17 18.10
CA ALA A 91 -11.83 14.04 19.51
C ALA A 91 -11.02 12.75 19.79
N LEU A 92 -10.23 12.75 20.85
CA LEU A 92 -9.58 11.54 21.37
C LEU A 92 -10.38 10.98 22.54
N LEU A 93 -10.79 9.73 22.41
CA LEU A 93 -11.44 8.95 23.44
C LEU A 93 -10.40 8.13 24.21
N TYR A 94 -10.56 8.08 25.53
CA TYR A 94 -9.70 7.29 26.40
C TYR A 94 -10.49 6.74 27.60
N PRO A 95 -10.14 5.55 28.12
CA PRO A 95 -10.81 5.01 29.31
C PRO A 95 -10.60 5.92 30.53
N THR A 96 -11.67 6.26 31.25
CA THR A 96 -11.62 6.98 32.53
C THR A 96 -12.55 6.35 33.55
N GLY A 97 -12.03 5.44 34.38
CA GLY A 97 -12.84 4.74 35.38
C GLY A 97 -14.03 4.02 34.72
N PRO A 98 -15.28 4.21 35.19
CA PRO A 98 -16.46 3.56 34.60
C PRO A 98 -16.95 4.21 33.29
N GLY A 99 -16.29 5.26 32.80
CA GLY A 99 -16.73 6.00 31.62
C GLY A 99 -15.59 6.32 30.64
N THR A 100 -15.89 7.22 29.72
CA THR A 100 -14.99 7.63 28.64
C THR A 100 -14.61 9.08 28.81
N GLY A 101 -13.31 9.34 28.85
CA GLY A 101 -12.77 10.68 28.71
C GLY A 101 -12.75 11.07 27.24
N GLU A 102 -13.17 12.30 26.93
CA GLU A 102 -13.15 12.84 25.58
C GLU A 102 -12.32 14.13 25.56
N LEU A 103 -11.32 14.17 24.69
CA LEU A 103 -10.47 15.33 24.45
C LEU A 103 -10.78 15.90 23.05
N PRO A 104 -11.53 17.00 22.94
CA PRO A 104 -11.80 17.64 21.65
C PRO A 104 -10.52 18.14 21.01
N LEU A 105 -10.33 17.84 19.72
CA LEU A 105 -9.20 18.31 18.93
C LEU A 105 -9.57 19.50 18.04
N GLY A 106 -10.85 19.69 17.74
CA GLY A 106 -11.35 20.76 16.89
C GLY A 106 -12.22 20.22 15.75
N ALA A 107 -12.52 21.07 14.78
CA ALA A 107 -13.37 20.69 13.65
C ALA A 107 -12.91 21.33 12.33
N VAL A 108 -13.21 20.66 11.22
CA VAL A 108 -13.00 21.14 9.86
C VAL A 108 -14.34 21.49 9.23
N GLU A 109 -14.41 22.67 8.62
CA GLU A 109 -15.53 23.07 7.75
C GLU A 109 -15.17 22.80 6.29
N CYS A 110 -16.07 22.13 5.57
CA CYS A 110 -15.92 21.90 4.13
C CYS A 110 -16.92 22.82 3.39
N PRO A 111 -16.49 24.00 2.89
CA PRO A 111 -17.41 25.01 2.36
C PRO A 111 -17.97 24.64 0.99
N GLU A 112 -17.26 23.83 0.21
CA GLU A 112 -17.71 23.41 -1.12
C GLU A 112 -18.81 22.32 -1.00
N PRO A 113 -20.02 22.56 -1.54
CA PRO A 113 -21.09 21.56 -1.48
C PRO A 113 -20.68 20.22 -2.11
N GLY A 114 -21.08 19.12 -1.46
CA GLY A 114 -20.75 17.76 -1.91
C GLY A 114 -19.35 17.28 -1.54
N THR A 115 -18.55 18.09 -0.83
CA THR A 115 -17.28 17.64 -0.24
C THR A 115 -17.56 16.56 0.81
N ARG A 116 -16.90 15.43 0.68
CA ARG A 116 -16.91 14.35 1.68
C ARG A 116 -15.56 14.34 2.40
N LEU A 117 -15.55 14.09 3.70
CA LEU A 117 -14.32 13.92 4.47
C LEU A 117 -14.39 12.59 5.22
N PHE A 118 -13.30 11.84 5.16
CA PHE A 118 -13.08 10.56 5.83
C PHE A 118 -11.66 10.48 6.39
N LEU A 119 -11.44 9.59 7.37
CA LEU A 119 -10.13 9.32 7.95
C LEU A 119 -9.27 8.52 6.96
N LEU A 120 -7.99 8.90 6.83
CA LEU A 120 -6.98 8.11 6.14
C LEU A 120 -6.50 6.96 7.04
N PRO A 121 -5.93 5.87 6.52
CA PRO A 121 -5.44 4.76 7.33
C PRO A 121 -4.44 5.20 8.42
N PRO A 122 -4.36 4.48 9.56
CA PRO A 122 -3.49 4.84 10.67
C PRO A 122 -2.07 5.14 10.21
N ALA A 123 -1.52 6.26 10.66
CA ALA A 123 -0.15 6.63 10.33
C ALA A 123 0.84 5.62 10.94
N PRO A 124 1.91 5.23 10.23
CA PRO A 124 2.88 4.25 10.74
C PRO A 124 3.64 4.72 11.98
N ASP A 125 3.67 6.04 12.23
CA ASP A 125 4.27 6.61 13.43
C ASP A 125 3.43 6.40 14.70
N GLY A 126 2.15 6.03 14.56
CA GLY A 126 1.20 5.82 15.67
C GLY A 126 0.81 7.08 16.44
N VAL A 127 1.36 8.25 16.12
CA VAL A 127 1.17 9.50 16.89
C VAL A 127 0.31 10.50 16.13
N ARG A 128 0.27 10.41 14.80
CA ARG A 128 -0.50 11.32 13.94
C ARG A 128 -1.69 10.62 13.31
N ALA A 129 -2.72 11.40 13.02
CA ALA A 129 -3.86 10.94 12.25
C ALA A 129 -4.23 11.97 11.21
N TYR A 130 -4.66 11.49 10.05
CA TYR A 130 -4.92 12.31 8.88
C TYR A 130 -6.33 12.07 8.35
N ALA A 131 -6.89 13.08 7.70
CA ALA A 131 -8.16 12.99 7.02
C ALA A 131 -8.04 13.53 5.59
N LEU A 132 -8.88 13.04 4.70
CA LEU A 132 -8.94 13.48 3.32
C LEU A 132 -10.31 14.10 3.04
N ALA A 133 -10.33 15.40 2.74
CA ALA A 133 -11.52 16.09 2.26
C ALA A 133 -11.52 16.06 0.72
N VAL A 134 -12.48 15.37 0.11
CA VAL A 134 -12.59 15.18 -1.33
C VAL A 134 -13.69 16.09 -1.87
N GLY A 135 -13.29 17.19 -2.49
CA GLY A 135 -14.17 18.10 -3.20
C GLY A 135 -14.41 17.67 -4.66
N PRO A 136 -15.20 18.44 -5.42
CA PRO A 136 -15.47 18.17 -6.83
C PRO A 136 -14.25 18.37 -7.74
N ARG A 137 -13.30 19.23 -7.36
CA ARG A 137 -12.15 19.61 -8.21
C ARG A 137 -10.79 19.37 -7.58
N SER A 138 -10.71 19.29 -6.26
CA SER A 138 -9.49 19.02 -5.53
C SER A 138 -9.78 18.23 -4.27
N SER A 139 -8.74 17.61 -3.73
CA SER A 139 -8.76 16.89 -2.46
C SER A 139 -7.72 17.49 -1.53
N VAL A 140 -8.07 17.65 -0.26
CA VAL A 140 -7.24 18.30 0.74
C VAL A 140 -6.91 17.32 1.85
N VAL A 141 -5.61 17.17 2.13
CA VAL A 141 -5.11 16.35 3.24
C VAL A 141 -5.01 17.23 4.48
N TRP A 142 -5.59 16.75 5.57
CA TRP A 142 -5.58 17.38 6.89
C TRP A 142 -4.84 16.51 7.90
N LEU A 143 -4.03 17.14 8.75
CA LEU A 143 -3.58 16.55 10.02
C LEU A 143 -4.67 16.82 11.06
N VAL A 144 -5.30 15.78 11.60
CA VAL A 144 -6.44 15.93 12.52
C VAL A 144 -6.11 15.54 13.96
N ALA A 145 -5.01 14.81 14.18
CA ALA A 145 -4.45 14.54 15.50
C ALA A 145 -2.91 14.51 15.44
N GLY A 146 -2.24 14.89 16.54
CA GLY A 146 -0.78 14.96 16.64
C GLY A 146 -0.16 16.27 16.16
N GLY A 147 -0.99 17.25 15.76
CA GLY A 147 -0.58 18.63 15.45
C GLY A 147 -0.47 19.53 16.68
N ALA A 148 -0.06 20.79 16.47
CA ALA A 148 0.13 21.76 17.54
C ALA A 148 -1.18 22.43 17.97
N PHE A 149 -2.10 22.66 17.02
CA PHE A 149 -3.34 23.39 17.29
C PHE A 149 -4.52 22.91 16.43
N GLY A 150 -5.11 21.78 16.84
CA GLY A 150 -6.27 21.19 16.17
C GLY A 150 -6.02 20.79 14.72
N PRO A 151 -7.07 20.70 13.88
CA PRO A 151 -6.92 20.29 12.49
C PRO A 151 -6.11 21.29 11.64
N GLU A 152 -5.06 20.80 10.99
CA GLU A 152 -4.15 21.58 10.15
C GLU A 152 -4.23 21.14 8.69
N ARG A 153 -4.38 22.08 7.76
CA ARG A 153 -4.39 21.81 6.32
C ARG A 153 -2.96 21.63 5.81
N LEU A 154 -2.63 20.45 5.28
CA LEU A 154 -1.26 20.12 4.88
C LEU A 154 -1.00 20.29 3.38
N ALA A 155 -1.85 19.68 2.55
CA ALA A 155 -1.63 19.63 1.11
C ALA A 155 -2.95 19.64 0.34
N GLU A 156 -2.92 20.18 -0.88
CA GLU A 156 -4.02 20.13 -1.83
C GLU A 156 -3.58 19.41 -3.09
N VAL A 157 -4.37 18.41 -3.48
CA VAL A 157 -4.15 17.59 -4.67
C VAL A 157 -5.26 17.92 -5.67
N PRO A 158 -4.95 18.38 -6.89
CA PRO A 158 -5.95 18.54 -7.94
C PRO A 158 -6.65 17.21 -8.24
N GLY A 159 -7.94 17.23 -8.54
CA GLY A 159 -8.75 16.03 -8.79
C GLY A 159 -9.32 15.38 -7.53
N ARG A 160 -10.05 14.29 -7.72
CA ARG A 160 -10.71 13.55 -6.64
C ARG A 160 -9.78 12.43 -6.19
N CYS A 161 -9.42 12.40 -4.93
CA CYS A 161 -8.51 11.40 -4.38
C CYS A 161 -9.28 10.32 -3.61
N SER A 162 -8.74 9.11 -3.63
CA SER A 162 -9.21 7.95 -2.88
C SER A 162 -8.01 7.12 -2.42
N GLY A 163 -8.28 6.03 -1.70
CA GLY A 163 -7.24 5.19 -1.12
C GLY A 163 -6.54 5.89 0.05
N GLY A 164 -5.22 5.78 0.09
CA GLY A 164 -4.38 6.24 1.19
C GLY A 164 -3.42 5.13 1.60
N VAL A 165 -2.21 5.15 1.05
CA VAL A 165 -1.19 4.15 1.35
C VAL A 165 0.09 4.84 1.79
N TRP A 166 0.58 4.49 2.98
CA TRP A 166 1.83 5.03 3.51
C TRP A 166 3.03 4.35 2.84
N LEU A 167 3.98 5.16 2.37
CA LEU A 167 5.19 4.68 1.67
C LEU A 167 6.45 4.71 2.54
N ASP A 168 6.36 5.25 3.74
CA ASP A 168 7.45 5.27 4.72
C ASP A 168 6.92 5.04 6.14
N ARG A 169 7.84 4.77 7.07
CA ARG A 169 7.53 4.60 8.50
C ARG A 169 7.30 5.90 9.26
N ALA A 170 7.76 7.03 8.70
CA ALA A 170 7.68 8.32 9.36
C ALA A 170 6.29 8.96 9.25
N GLY A 171 5.42 8.41 8.39
CA GLY A 171 4.12 9.00 8.07
C GLY A 171 4.25 10.26 7.19
N ARG A 172 5.31 10.38 6.38
CA ARG A 172 5.54 11.58 5.55
C ARG A 172 5.03 11.41 4.12
N MET A 173 5.36 10.30 3.48
CA MET A 173 5.04 10.04 2.08
C MET A 173 3.72 9.26 1.99
N LEU A 174 2.67 9.94 1.52
CA LEU A 174 1.33 9.38 1.36
C LEU A 174 0.99 9.20 -0.12
N ALA A 175 0.67 7.98 -0.52
CA ALA A 175 0.14 7.70 -1.85
C ALA A 175 -1.39 7.83 -1.87
N LEU A 176 -1.91 8.53 -2.87
CA LEU A 176 -3.34 8.72 -3.13
C LEU A 176 -3.68 8.35 -4.57
N ASP A 177 -4.80 7.67 -4.76
CA ASP A 177 -5.34 7.37 -6.08
C ASP A 177 -6.15 8.56 -6.56
N ARG A 178 -5.60 9.31 -7.50
CA ARG A 178 -6.15 10.56 -8.01
C ARG A 178 -6.90 10.32 -9.32
N GLU A 179 -8.20 10.60 -9.30
CA GLU A 179 -9.03 10.73 -10.48
C GLU A 179 -8.91 12.15 -11.07
N LEU A 180 -8.39 12.23 -12.29
CA LEU A 180 -8.29 13.48 -13.05
C LEU A 180 -8.47 13.20 -14.54
N GLY A 181 -9.37 13.95 -15.19
CA GLY A 181 -9.67 13.74 -16.61
C GLY A 181 -10.30 12.39 -16.92
N GLY A 182 -11.08 11.82 -15.98
CA GLY A 182 -11.74 10.52 -16.12
C GLY A 182 -10.81 9.31 -16.02
N ARG A 183 -9.58 9.51 -15.53
CA ARG A 183 -8.60 8.44 -15.28
C ARG A 183 -8.06 8.52 -13.87
N THR A 184 -7.87 7.36 -13.27
CA THR A 184 -7.29 7.20 -11.93
C THR A 184 -5.81 6.87 -12.05
N LYS A 185 -4.95 7.65 -11.40
CA LYS A 185 -3.51 7.42 -11.30
C LYS A 185 -3.05 7.65 -9.87
N THR A 186 -2.12 6.85 -9.38
CA THR A 186 -1.55 7.07 -8.05
C THR A 186 -0.51 8.18 -8.09
N VAL A 187 -0.68 9.16 -7.20
CA VAL A 187 0.30 10.21 -6.89
C VAL A 187 0.82 10.03 -5.47
N VAL A 188 1.97 10.62 -5.20
CA VAL A 188 2.53 10.74 -3.86
C VAL A 188 2.49 12.18 -3.42
N VAL A 189 2.01 12.38 -2.20
CA VAL A 189 2.02 13.64 -1.49
C VAL A 189 3.11 13.57 -0.43
N ASP A 190 4.11 14.44 -0.54
CA ASP A 190 5.06 14.71 0.53
C ASP A 190 4.41 15.68 1.51
N LEU A 191 3.98 15.17 2.67
CA LEU A 191 3.22 15.95 3.65
C LEU A 191 4.05 17.03 4.35
N GLU A 192 5.38 16.90 4.36
CA GLU A 192 6.28 17.91 4.94
C GLU A 192 6.48 19.08 3.98
N ARG A 193 6.58 18.79 2.67
CA ARG A 193 6.83 19.79 1.63
C ARG A 193 5.57 20.30 0.93
N ALA A 194 4.43 19.66 1.18
CA ALA A 194 3.17 19.86 0.44
C ALA A 194 3.34 19.69 -1.09
N GLU A 195 4.23 18.78 -1.50
CA GLU A 195 4.56 18.53 -2.91
C GLU A 195 3.85 17.27 -3.42
N VAL A 196 3.31 17.35 -4.64
CA VAL A 196 2.62 16.23 -5.29
C VAL A 196 3.44 15.75 -6.49
N SER A 197 3.73 14.46 -6.54
CA SER A 197 4.48 13.83 -7.63
C SER A 197 3.77 12.58 -8.16
N PRO A 198 3.89 12.23 -9.46
CA PRO A 198 3.37 10.97 -9.98
C PRO A 198 4.09 9.77 -9.35
N LEU A 199 3.37 8.68 -9.09
CA LEU A 199 3.95 7.41 -8.65
C LEU A 199 3.65 6.27 -9.63
N LEU A 200 2.38 6.07 -9.96
CA LEU A 200 1.94 4.93 -10.76
C LEU A 200 1.12 5.38 -11.97
N GLN A 201 1.68 5.14 -13.16
CA GLN A 201 1.05 5.37 -14.44
C GLN A 201 1.54 4.30 -15.42
N ILE A 202 0.82 3.18 -15.49
CA ILE A 202 1.23 1.99 -16.24
C ILE A 202 0.95 2.17 -17.74
N ALA A 203 -0.24 2.66 -18.08
CA ALA A 203 -0.61 3.06 -19.44
C ALA A 203 -1.47 4.33 -19.42
N ASP A 204 -1.44 5.15 -20.47
CA ASP A 204 -2.17 6.42 -20.49
C ASP A 204 -3.69 6.24 -20.31
N GLY A 205 -4.24 5.17 -20.88
CA GLY A 205 -5.67 4.87 -20.84
C GLY A 205 -6.11 3.94 -19.72
N SER A 206 -5.20 3.49 -18.84
CA SER A 206 -5.56 2.62 -17.72
C SER A 206 -6.05 3.39 -16.51
N ASP A 207 -6.72 2.69 -15.60
CA ASP A 207 -6.90 3.13 -14.23
C ASP A 207 -5.92 2.36 -13.35
N ASP A 208 -5.03 3.08 -12.66
CA ASP A 208 -3.97 2.49 -11.84
C ASP A 208 -4.14 2.93 -10.39
N ARG A 209 -4.26 1.96 -9.48
CA ARG A 209 -4.49 2.17 -8.05
C ARG A 209 -3.45 1.45 -7.21
N LEU A 210 -2.98 2.08 -6.14
CA LEU A 210 -2.13 1.44 -5.15
C LEU A 210 -2.98 0.94 -3.99
N LEU A 211 -2.97 -0.37 -3.76
CA LEU A 211 -3.81 -1.02 -2.75
C LEU A 211 -3.10 -1.17 -1.41
N LEU A 212 -1.83 -1.59 -1.43
CA LEU A 212 -0.98 -1.71 -0.24
C LEU A 212 0.48 -1.45 -0.61
N ALA A 213 1.26 -1.03 0.38
CA ALA A 213 2.71 -0.95 0.30
C ALA A 213 3.33 -1.46 1.60
N ASP A 214 4.49 -2.10 1.49
CA ASP A 214 5.35 -2.38 2.63
C ASP A 214 6.64 -1.57 2.48
N PRO A 215 6.90 -0.56 3.35
CA PRO A 215 8.07 0.30 3.24
C PRO A 215 9.39 -0.45 3.50
N ASP A 216 9.35 -1.66 4.07
CA ASP A 216 10.53 -2.44 4.43
C ASP A 216 11.14 -3.18 3.25
N SER A 217 10.28 -3.90 2.54
CA SER A 217 10.63 -4.66 1.35
C SER A 217 10.52 -3.83 0.07
N GLY A 218 9.77 -2.73 0.12
CA GLY A 218 9.37 -1.95 -1.05
C GLY A 218 8.27 -2.62 -1.88
N LEU A 219 7.64 -3.70 -1.40
CA LEU A 219 6.57 -4.39 -2.13
C LEU A 219 5.36 -3.46 -2.29
N LEU A 220 4.84 -3.36 -3.51
CA LEU A 220 3.61 -2.65 -3.85
C LEU A 220 2.58 -3.65 -4.38
N LEU A 221 1.33 -3.57 -3.90
CA LEU A 221 0.17 -4.28 -4.44
C LEU A 221 -0.71 -3.29 -5.18
N ILE A 222 -1.07 -3.62 -6.42
CA ILE A 222 -1.63 -2.69 -7.39
C ILE A 222 -2.92 -3.28 -7.99
N SER A 223 -3.94 -2.46 -8.20
CA SER A 223 -5.02 -2.77 -9.15
C SER A 223 -4.81 -1.97 -10.43
N SER A 224 -4.86 -2.62 -11.58
CA SER A 224 -4.84 -1.92 -12.87
C SER A 224 -5.51 -2.72 -13.97
N ASP A 225 -6.18 -2.02 -14.89
CA ASP A 225 -6.72 -2.60 -16.12
C ASP A 225 -5.74 -2.47 -17.32
N ALA A 226 -4.53 -1.93 -17.12
CA ALA A 226 -3.51 -1.81 -18.17
C ALA A 226 -3.22 -3.13 -18.91
N PRO A 227 -3.18 -4.31 -18.26
CA PRO A 227 -2.94 -5.57 -18.97
C PRO A 227 -4.16 -6.04 -19.79
N CYS A 228 -5.37 -5.59 -19.44
CA CYS A 228 -6.63 -5.98 -20.08
C CYS A 228 -7.65 -4.85 -19.90
N PRO A 229 -7.73 -3.89 -20.85
CA PRO A 229 -8.55 -2.68 -20.69
C PRO A 229 -10.00 -2.99 -20.32
N GLY A 230 -10.51 -2.29 -19.30
CA GLY A 230 -11.85 -2.52 -18.74
C GLY A 230 -11.98 -3.73 -17.81
N GLN A 231 -10.89 -4.45 -17.54
CA GLN A 231 -10.84 -5.53 -16.56
C GLN A 231 -9.69 -5.28 -15.57
N GLU A 232 -10.06 -4.82 -14.37
CA GLU A 232 -9.10 -4.64 -13.28
C GLU A 232 -8.40 -5.97 -12.94
N ARG A 233 -7.08 -5.90 -12.78
CA ARG A 233 -6.23 -7.02 -12.38
C ARG A 233 -5.35 -6.63 -11.22
N LEU A 234 -5.21 -7.56 -10.27
CA LEU A 234 -4.20 -7.45 -9.23
C LEU A 234 -2.82 -7.71 -9.81
N GLY A 235 -1.91 -6.78 -9.49
CA GLY A 235 -0.50 -6.88 -9.81
C GLY A 235 0.37 -6.49 -8.62
N TRP A 236 1.67 -6.64 -8.81
CA TRP A 236 2.65 -6.23 -7.83
C TRP A 236 3.89 -5.63 -8.50
N GLY A 237 4.54 -4.74 -7.76
CA GLY A 237 5.78 -4.08 -8.16
C GLY A 237 6.68 -3.86 -6.96
N VAL A 238 7.82 -3.21 -7.20
CA VAL A 238 8.77 -2.83 -6.15
C VAL A 238 9.02 -1.33 -6.26
N LEU A 239 8.82 -0.60 -5.17
CA LEU A 239 9.04 0.83 -5.09
C LEU A 239 10.46 1.19 -5.53
N GLY A 240 10.59 2.15 -6.45
CA GLY A 240 11.88 2.57 -7.01
C GLY A 240 12.51 1.60 -8.03
N SER A 241 11.89 0.46 -8.31
CA SER A 241 12.39 -0.49 -9.31
C SER A 241 12.11 -0.04 -10.75
N THR A 242 13.00 -0.42 -11.67
CA THR A 242 12.82 -0.24 -13.11
C THR A 242 12.08 -1.39 -13.77
N LEU A 243 11.84 -2.48 -13.03
CA LEU A 243 11.11 -3.64 -13.54
C LEU A 243 9.62 -3.31 -13.70
N PRO A 244 8.95 -3.84 -14.73
CA PRO A 244 7.52 -3.62 -14.93
C PRO A 244 6.69 -4.27 -13.82
N VAL A 245 5.50 -3.70 -13.58
CA VAL A 245 4.47 -4.32 -12.73
C VAL A 245 4.10 -5.69 -13.30
N ARG A 246 4.02 -6.69 -12.43
CA ARG A 246 3.67 -8.07 -12.79
C ARG A 246 2.21 -8.32 -12.42
N PHE A 247 1.48 -9.02 -13.28
CA PHE A 247 0.07 -9.37 -13.08
C PHE A 247 -0.10 -10.90 -13.11
N PRO A 248 0.15 -11.60 -11.98
CA PRO A 248 0.06 -13.06 -11.92
C PRO A 248 -1.38 -13.56 -12.12
N GLU A 249 -1.59 -14.49 -13.05
CA GLU A 249 -2.93 -15.08 -13.29
C GLU A 249 -3.47 -15.83 -12.06
N CYS A 250 -2.60 -16.30 -11.15
CA CYS A 250 -3.02 -16.96 -9.92
C CYS A 250 -3.78 -16.05 -8.94
N LEU A 251 -3.64 -14.73 -9.05
CA LEU A 251 -4.42 -13.77 -8.26
C LEU A 251 -5.83 -13.55 -8.84
N ARG A 252 -6.10 -14.09 -10.02
CA ARG A 252 -7.43 -14.08 -10.64
C ARG A 252 -8.21 -15.29 -10.19
N VAL A 253 -9.01 -15.11 -9.14
CA VAL A 253 -9.98 -16.12 -8.70
C VAL A 253 -11.28 -15.88 -9.46
N ARG A 254 -11.76 -16.91 -10.18
CA ARG A 254 -12.96 -16.77 -11.02
C ARG A 254 -14.17 -16.39 -10.17
N GLU A 255 -14.96 -15.43 -10.65
CA GLU A 255 -16.22 -15.00 -10.03
C GLU A 255 -16.06 -14.53 -8.57
N CYS A 256 -14.85 -14.12 -8.18
CA CYS A 256 -14.55 -13.62 -6.85
C CYS A 256 -13.86 -12.26 -6.93
N ALA A 257 -14.15 -11.38 -5.97
CA ALA A 257 -13.33 -10.19 -5.72
C ALA A 257 -12.18 -10.57 -4.79
N VAL A 258 -10.97 -10.14 -5.13
CA VAL A 258 -9.77 -10.38 -4.31
C VAL A 258 -9.26 -9.02 -3.84
N THR A 259 -9.22 -8.81 -2.52
CA THR A 259 -8.80 -7.55 -1.91
C THR A 259 -7.63 -7.81 -0.97
N PRO A 260 -6.42 -7.31 -1.25
CA PRO A 260 -5.31 -7.41 -0.32
C PRO A 260 -5.59 -6.53 0.90
N PHE A 261 -5.27 -7.01 2.10
CA PHE A 261 -5.48 -6.26 3.34
C PHE A 261 -4.27 -6.20 4.28
N ALA A 262 -3.25 -7.04 4.09
CA ALA A 262 -2.04 -7.00 4.91
C ALA A 262 -0.81 -7.53 4.14
N ILE A 263 0.37 -6.98 4.42
CA ILE A 263 1.66 -7.48 3.92
C ILE A 263 2.54 -7.86 5.14
N GLN A 264 3.28 -8.96 5.04
CA GLN A 264 4.25 -9.38 6.02
C GLN A 264 5.41 -8.38 6.09
N PRO A 265 5.62 -7.71 7.23
CA PRO A 265 6.70 -6.75 7.39
C PRO A 265 8.04 -7.47 7.60
N GLY A 266 9.14 -6.69 7.58
CA GLY A 266 10.46 -7.15 7.99
C GLY A 266 11.18 -8.07 6.99
N GLN A 267 10.67 -8.21 5.76
CA GLN A 267 11.34 -8.89 4.63
C GLN A 267 12.25 -7.91 3.88
N ALA A 268 13.24 -7.35 4.60
CA ALA A 268 14.10 -6.28 4.07
C ALA A 268 14.74 -6.68 2.73
N LEU A 269 14.51 -5.86 1.71
CA LEU A 269 15.02 -6.03 0.34
C LEU A 269 14.59 -7.34 -0.37
N MET A 270 13.63 -8.09 0.17
CA MET A 270 13.15 -9.37 -0.39
C MET A 270 11.63 -9.34 -0.63
N PRO A 271 11.11 -8.42 -1.46
CA PRO A 271 9.68 -8.25 -1.69
C PRO A 271 9.00 -9.52 -2.20
N GLU A 272 9.70 -10.36 -2.96
CA GLU A 272 9.19 -11.63 -3.44
C GLU A 272 8.85 -12.64 -2.34
N ASN A 273 9.43 -12.47 -1.16
CA ASN A 273 9.21 -13.33 -0.01
C ASN A 273 8.12 -12.78 0.91
N CYS A 274 7.59 -11.56 0.75
CA CYS A 274 6.53 -11.09 1.65
C CYS A 274 5.25 -11.91 1.49
N ALA A 275 4.71 -12.42 2.60
CA ALA A 275 3.35 -12.93 2.59
C ALA A 275 2.34 -11.78 2.49
N VAL A 276 1.25 -12.01 1.77
CA VAL A 276 0.16 -11.07 1.56
C VAL A 276 -1.13 -11.76 2.01
N GLY A 277 -1.89 -11.08 2.86
CA GLY A 277 -3.24 -11.48 3.25
C GLY A 277 -4.25 -10.95 2.26
N LEU A 278 -5.11 -11.83 1.77
CA LEU A 278 -6.15 -11.54 0.78
C LEU A 278 -7.52 -11.84 1.38
N ARG A 279 -8.46 -10.91 1.28
CA ARG A 279 -9.88 -11.20 1.44
C ARG A 279 -10.40 -11.64 0.09
N ILE A 280 -11.08 -12.79 0.06
CA ILE A 280 -11.69 -13.30 -1.16
C ILE A 280 -13.19 -13.37 -0.92
N ASP A 281 -13.92 -12.59 -1.70
CA ASP A 281 -15.38 -12.49 -1.65
C ASP A 281 -15.95 -13.20 -2.88
N GLY A 282 -16.70 -14.28 -2.67
CA GLY A 282 -17.31 -15.07 -3.73
C GLY A 282 -18.77 -15.40 -3.43
N THR A 283 -19.41 -16.11 -4.36
CA THR A 283 -20.82 -16.51 -4.23
C THR A 283 -21.12 -17.40 -3.02
N PHE A 284 -20.10 -18.09 -2.50
CA PHE A 284 -20.19 -18.97 -1.33
C PHE A 284 -19.76 -18.31 -0.01
N GLY A 285 -19.61 -16.98 -0.01
CA GLY A 285 -19.21 -16.19 1.15
C GLY A 285 -17.79 -15.65 1.06
N THR A 286 -17.27 -15.23 2.21
CA THR A 286 -15.96 -14.57 2.34
C THR A 286 -14.98 -15.47 3.09
N TRP A 287 -13.75 -15.58 2.58
CA TRP A 287 -12.68 -16.34 3.23
C TRP A 287 -11.31 -15.68 3.06
N VAL A 288 -10.28 -16.30 3.64
CA VAL A 288 -8.91 -15.76 3.67
C VAL A 288 -8.05 -16.44 2.62
N GLY A 289 -7.35 -15.66 1.81
CA GLY A 289 -6.26 -16.11 0.95
C GLY A 289 -4.91 -15.67 1.50
N THR A 290 -3.88 -16.47 1.27
CA THR A 290 -2.48 -16.07 1.47
C THR A 290 -1.69 -16.27 0.18
N TRP A 291 -0.77 -15.35 -0.10
CA TRP A 291 0.02 -15.37 -1.32
C TRP A 291 1.41 -14.75 -1.07
N ARG A 292 2.42 -15.17 -1.81
CA ARG A 292 3.74 -14.52 -1.86
C ARG A 292 4.08 -14.22 -3.32
N PRO A 293 4.76 -13.11 -3.65
CA PRO A 293 5.08 -12.84 -5.05
C PRO A 293 5.98 -13.86 -5.74
N ALA A 294 6.82 -14.59 -4.98
CA ALA A 294 7.57 -15.74 -5.48
C ALA A 294 6.69 -16.97 -5.80
N GLU A 295 5.49 -17.06 -5.23
CA GLU A 295 4.56 -18.18 -5.41
C GLU A 295 3.63 -17.96 -6.61
N ARG A 296 3.31 -19.06 -7.32
CA ARG A 296 2.40 -19.07 -8.47
C ARG A 296 0.99 -19.53 -8.12
N ARG A 297 0.62 -19.53 -6.84
CA ARG A 297 -0.70 -19.96 -6.38
C ARG A 297 -1.13 -19.15 -5.17
N VAL A 298 -2.42 -18.86 -5.08
CA VAL A 298 -3.04 -18.40 -3.83
C VAL A 298 -3.37 -19.62 -2.99
N ARG A 299 -3.09 -19.55 -1.70
CA ARG A 299 -3.49 -20.57 -0.73
C ARG A 299 -4.76 -20.10 -0.04
N HIS A 300 -5.80 -20.92 -0.09
CA HIS A 300 -7.11 -20.60 0.48
C HIS A 300 -7.22 -21.22 1.87
N LEU A 301 -7.63 -20.41 2.84
CA LEU A 301 -7.80 -20.77 4.24
C LEU A 301 -9.24 -20.41 4.66
N PRO A 302 -9.90 -21.24 5.49
CA PRO A 302 -11.19 -20.87 6.07
C PRO A 302 -11.00 -19.62 6.95
N ALA A 303 -11.93 -18.66 6.83
CA ALA A 303 -11.98 -17.56 7.78
C ALA A 303 -12.44 -18.08 9.15
N PRO A 304 -11.89 -17.56 10.27
CA PRO A 304 -12.43 -17.87 11.59
C PRO A 304 -13.87 -17.38 11.69
N GLU A 305 -14.69 -18.07 12.48
CA GLU A 305 -16.05 -17.62 12.78
C GLU A 305 -16.01 -16.21 13.38
N GLY A 306 -16.89 -15.33 12.89
CA GLY A 306 -16.94 -13.94 13.36
C GLY A 306 -15.78 -13.06 12.89
N TRP A 307 -14.96 -13.51 11.91
CA TRP A 307 -13.88 -12.70 11.36
C TRP A 307 -14.37 -11.31 10.94
N LEU A 308 -13.66 -10.27 11.40
CA LEU A 308 -13.88 -8.90 10.96
C LEU A 308 -13.27 -8.75 9.56
N ALA A 309 -14.06 -9.13 8.54
CA ALA A 309 -13.57 -9.39 7.19
C ALA A 309 -12.80 -8.21 6.58
N GLY A 310 -11.56 -8.48 6.19
CA GLY A 310 -10.62 -7.47 5.66
C GLY A 310 -9.78 -6.78 6.74
N ALA A 311 -9.96 -7.11 8.02
CA ALA A 311 -9.03 -6.74 9.08
C ALA A 311 -8.06 -7.89 9.39
N GLY A 312 -6.81 -7.53 9.61
CA GLY A 312 -5.77 -8.44 10.08
C GLY A 312 -4.38 -7.85 9.90
N VAL A 313 -3.41 -8.43 10.59
CA VAL A 313 -2.01 -7.98 10.57
C VAL A 313 -1.08 -9.17 10.46
N TRP A 314 -0.05 -9.05 9.64
CA TRP A 314 1.03 -10.04 9.63
C TRP A 314 2.06 -9.67 10.70
N THR A 315 2.45 -10.66 11.49
CA THR A 315 3.66 -10.55 12.29
C THR A 315 4.89 -10.65 11.39
N ARG A 316 6.03 -10.14 11.88
CA ARG A 316 7.32 -10.31 11.21
C ARG A 316 7.67 -11.79 10.97
N ASP A 317 7.27 -12.66 11.90
CA ASP A 317 7.54 -14.10 11.86
C ASP A 317 6.62 -14.87 10.89
N GLY A 318 5.70 -14.19 10.18
CA GLY A 318 4.85 -14.83 9.18
C GLY A 318 3.62 -15.51 9.77
N VAL A 319 3.08 -14.97 10.87
CA VAL A 319 1.77 -15.33 11.41
C VAL A 319 0.76 -14.25 11.03
N LEU A 320 -0.33 -14.63 10.37
CA LEU A 320 -1.44 -13.73 10.06
C LEU A 320 -2.43 -13.74 11.21
N ARG A 321 -2.53 -12.61 11.92
CA ARG A 321 -3.45 -12.44 13.05
C ARG A 321 -4.75 -11.81 12.54
N LEU A 322 -5.87 -12.49 12.78
CA LEU A 322 -7.19 -12.10 12.30
C LEU A 322 -8.12 -11.78 13.49
N PRO A 323 -8.50 -10.51 13.70
CA PRO A 323 -9.46 -10.17 14.72
C PRO A 323 -10.86 -10.70 14.37
N TYR A 324 -11.56 -11.25 15.36
CA TYR A 324 -12.90 -11.80 15.20
C TYR A 324 -13.76 -11.51 16.42
N THR A 325 -15.09 -11.52 16.22
CA THR A 325 -16.08 -11.42 17.29
C THR A 325 -17.19 -12.44 17.14
N THR A 326 -17.45 -13.19 18.20
CA THR A 326 -18.59 -14.12 18.31
C THR A 326 -19.42 -13.78 19.56
N GLU A 327 -20.58 -14.42 19.71
CA GLU A 327 -21.42 -14.25 20.91
C GLU A 327 -20.69 -14.59 22.22
N THR A 328 -19.76 -15.57 22.17
CA THR A 328 -19.00 -16.04 23.34
C THR A 328 -17.64 -15.35 23.47
N THR A 329 -17.13 -14.76 22.39
CA THR A 329 -15.81 -14.11 22.34
C THR A 329 -15.97 -12.72 21.72
N PRO A 330 -16.27 -11.68 22.51
CA PRO A 330 -16.51 -10.33 21.99
C PRO A 330 -15.24 -9.65 21.47
N CYS A 331 -14.05 -10.15 21.84
CA CYS A 331 -12.75 -9.70 21.33
C CYS A 331 -11.83 -10.92 21.25
N GLY A 332 -11.53 -11.36 20.03
CA GLY A 332 -10.65 -12.50 19.78
C GLY A 332 -9.68 -12.23 18.64
N VAL A 333 -8.56 -12.93 18.65
CA VAL A 333 -7.57 -12.92 17.57
C VAL A 333 -7.24 -14.36 17.21
N SER A 334 -7.42 -14.73 15.95
CA SER A 334 -7.07 -16.04 15.42
C SER A 334 -5.75 -15.95 14.68
N ASP A 335 -4.81 -16.81 15.06
CA ASP A 335 -3.50 -16.89 14.41
C ASP A 335 -3.53 -17.94 13.28
N LEU A 336 -3.28 -17.49 12.06
CA LEU A 336 -3.10 -18.35 10.90
C LEU A 336 -1.63 -18.30 10.47
N THR A 337 -0.89 -19.39 10.72
CA THR A 337 0.47 -19.52 10.20
C THR A 337 0.41 -19.80 8.71
N ALA A 338 1.07 -18.98 7.89
CA ALA A 338 1.35 -19.38 6.50
C ALA A 338 2.25 -20.63 6.55
N PRO A 339 1.84 -21.77 5.98
CA PRO A 339 2.75 -22.91 5.89
C PRO A 339 3.97 -22.47 5.09
N GLU A 340 5.17 -22.78 5.57
CA GLU A 340 6.41 -22.44 4.88
C GLU A 340 6.34 -22.86 3.39
N GLY A 341 6.88 -22.02 2.50
CA GLY A 341 7.08 -22.41 1.11
C GLY A 341 7.87 -23.72 1.06
N PRO A 342 7.72 -24.57 0.03
CA PRO A 342 8.53 -25.77 -0.06
C PRO A 342 10.01 -25.34 0.02
N ALA A 343 10.73 -25.89 1.01
CA ALA A 343 12.18 -25.85 1.03
C ALA A 343 12.66 -26.28 -0.35
N ARG A 344 13.67 -25.61 -0.90
CA ARG A 344 14.33 -26.07 -2.11
C ARG A 344 14.81 -27.50 -1.84
N ASP A 345 14.09 -28.50 -2.33
CA ASP A 345 14.53 -29.87 -2.35
C ASP A 345 15.82 -29.91 -3.16
N GLY A 346 16.95 -29.83 -2.45
CA GLY A 346 18.23 -30.32 -2.92
C GLY A 346 18.13 -31.83 -3.03
N GLY A 347 17.46 -32.29 -4.09
CA GLY A 347 17.38 -33.69 -4.47
C GLY A 347 18.76 -34.17 -4.89
N SER A 348 19.56 -34.58 -3.91
CA SER A 348 20.62 -35.57 -4.12
C SER A 348 19.91 -36.87 -4.49
N GLU A 349 19.96 -37.22 -5.78
CA GLU A 349 19.60 -38.54 -6.28
C GLU A 349 20.45 -39.59 -5.57
N ARG A 350 19.89 -40.24 -4.55
CA ARG A 350 20.32 -41.56 -4.13
C ARG A 350 19.44 -42.58 -4.84
N ALA A 351 19.88 -42.95 -6.04
CA ALA A 351 19.44 -44.18 -6.68
C ALA A 351 19.76 -45.36 -5.75
N SER A 352 18.71 -46.06 -5.33
CA SER A 352 18.81 -47.36 -4.68
C SER A 352 18.96 -48.40 -5.78
N GLU A 353 20.14 -48.99 -5.90
CA GLU A 353 20.38 -50.14 -6.77
C GLU A 353 20.90 -51.31 -5.93
N ALA A 354 20.07 -52.34 -5.81
CA ALA A 354 20.42 -53.62 -5.21
C ALA A 354 20.68 -54.64 -6.32
N GLY A 355 21.92 -55.13 -6.43
CA GLY A 355 22.31 -56.19 -7.36
C GLY A 355 23.82 -56.44 -7.39
N ARG A 356 24.33 -57.21 -6.43
CA ARG A 356 25.72 -57.72 -6.34
C ARG A 356 25.90 -58.97 -7.24
N PRO A 357 27.12 -59.35 -7.72
CA PRO A 357 28.11 -59.98 -6.83
C PRO A 357 29.62 -59.72 -7.06
N ALA A 358 30.31 -59.69 -5.91
CA ALA A 358 31.67 -60.12 -5.54
C ALA A 358 32.81 -60.25 -6.56
N ALA A 359 33.92 -59.54 -6.30
CA ALA A 359 35.28 -60.10 -6.29
C ALA A 359 36.28 -59.21 -5.51
N GLU A 360 36.96 -59.86 -4.56
CA GLU A 360 38.31 -59.67 -4.00
C GLU A 360 38.90 -58.33 -3.49
N ALA A 361 39.66 -58.52 -2.41
CA ALA A 361 40.29 -57.56 -1.53
C ALA A 361 41.72 -57.17 -1.95
N GLY A 362 42.14 -55.95 -1.59
CA GLY A 362 43.54 -55.50 -1.58
C GLY A 362 43.68 -54.04 -1.10
N PRO A 363 44.69 -53.67 -0.29
CA PRO A 363 44.62 -52.55 0.68
C PRO A 363 45.19 -51.19 0.19
N PRO A 364 45.04 -50.08 0.96
CA PRO A 364 45.39 -48.71 0.54
C PRO A 364 46.78 -48.26 1.01
N VAL A 365 47.42 -47.33 0.28
CA VAL A 365 48.61 -46.57 0.72
C VAL A 365 48.55 -45.13 0.15
N PRO A 366 49.03 -44.08 0.86
CA PRO A 366 48.65 -42.68 0.64
C PRO A 366 49.78 -41.76 0.09
N GLU A 367 49.42 -40.47 -0.07
CA GLU A 367 50.25 -39.25 -0.13
C GLU A 367 51.19 -38.99 -1.32
N ALA A 368 51.11 -37.77 -1.88
CA ALA A 368 52.24 -36.81 -1.91
C ALA A 368 51.85 -35.48 -2.61
N ARG A 369 52.12 -34.36 -1.92
CA ARG A 369 52.34 -33.02 -2.51
C ARG A 369 53.79 -32.94 -3.03
N PRO A 370 54.09 -31.99 -3.93
CA PRO A 370 55.08 -30.95 -3.59
C PRO A 370 54.64 -29.56 -4.11
N SER A 371 54.72 -28.46 -3.33
CA SER A 371 55.89 -27.62 -2.97
C SER A 371 56.37 -26.67 -4.09
N VAL A 372 56.22 -25.36 -3.83
CA VAL A 372 56.69 -24.17 -4.59
C VAL A 372 58.22 -23.97 -4.41
N PRO A 373 58.92 -23.18 -5.25
CA PRO A 373 59.23 -21.75 -4.92
C PRO A 373 59.24 -20.82 -6.18
N GLU A 374 58.72 -19.58 -6.13
CA GLU A 374 59.25 -18.29 -5.62
C GLU A 374 60.22 -17.56 -6.58
N ALA A 375 59.86 -16.32 -6.96
CA ALA A 375 60.68 -15.08 -6.98
C ALA A 375 60.24 -14.07 -8.08
N GLY A 376 59.93 -12.83 -7.67
CA GLY A 376 59.56 -11.68 -8.50
C GLY A 376 60.73 -11.02 -9.25
N PRO A 377 60.64 -9.76 -9.75
CA PRO A 377 60.20 -8.57 -8.99
C PRO A 377 59.31 -7.53 -9.76
N PRO A 378 58.85 -6.44 -9.09
CA PRO A 378 58.02 -5.38 -9.67
C PRO A 378 58.78 -4.04 -9.89
N VAL A 379 58.01 -2.93 -10.06
CA VAL A 379 58.27 -1.46 -10.15
C VAL A 379 58.65 -0.84 -11.52
N PRO A 380 58.39 0.48 -11.79
CA PRO A 380 57.61 1.51 -11.05
C PRO A 380 56.72 2.49 -11.88
N GLU A 381 56.05 3.38 -11.14
CA GLU A 381 55.32 4.60 -11.52
C GLU A 381 56.19 5.75 -12.11
N ALA A 382 55.56 6.58 -12.94
CA ALA A 382 55.72 8.04 -13.11
C ALA A 382 54.68 8.48 -14.17
N GLY A 383 53.98 9.62 -14.18
CA GLY A 383 54.10 10.90 -13.49
C GLY A 383 53.62 11.98 -14.48
N ALA A 384 52.59 12.74 -14.08
CA ALA A 384 52.18 14.09 -14.53
C ALA A 384 52.05 14.43 -16.03
N SER A 385 50.92 15.07 -16.40
CA SER A 385 50.83 16.50 -16.76
C SER A 385 49.66 16.80 -17.73
N VAL A 386 48.84 17.77 -17.33
CA VAL A 386 47.79 18.46 -18.11
C VAL A 386 48.43 19.44 -19.09
N PRO A 387 47.75 19.80 -20.20
CA PRO A 387 47.58 21.23 -20.46
C PRO A 387 46.17 21.62 -20.95
N GLU A 388 45.66 22.73 -20.40
CA GLU A 388 44.69 23.62 -21.05
C GLU A 388 45.36 24.44 -22.16
N PRO A 389 44.56 25.09 -23.02
CA PRO A 389 44.76 26.53 -23.16
C PRO A 389 43.47 27.37 -23.25
N GLY A 390 43.40 28.41 -22.42
CA GLY A 390 43.51 29.80 -22.90
C GLY A 390 42.27 30.49 -23.48
N ALA A 391 41.68 31.36 -22.67
CA ALA A 391 40.64 32.33 -23.02
C ALA A 391 41.07 33.44 -24.00
N ARG A 392 40.16 33.88 -24.88
CA ARG A 392 39.96 35.30 -25.32
C ARG A 392 38.51 35.52 -25.79
N GLY A 393 37.78 36.40 -25.11
CA GLY A 393 36.81 37.29 -25.78
C GLY A 393 37.48 38.66 -26.03
N PRO A 394 36.76 39.74 -26.39
CA PRO A 394 35.33 39.86 -26.72
C PRO A 394 35.12 40.56 -28.09
N GLU A 395 33.87 40.74 -28.54
CA GLU A 395 33.27 42.05 -28.91
C GLU A 395 31.94 41.90 -29.67
N SER A 396 31.14 42.94 -29.51
CA SER A 396 29.72 43.11 -29.78
C SER A 396 29.41 43.60 -31.20
N ARG A 397 28.17 43.34 -31.66
CA ARG A 397 27.25 44.25 -32.38
C ARG A 397 26.08 43.45 -33.01
N GLY A 398 24.83 43.75 -32.62
CA GLY A 398 23.64 43.51 -33.46
C GLY A 398 23.41 44.69 -34.43
N PRO A 399 22.19 44.91 -34.98
CA PRO A 399 21.06 44.02 -35.26
C PRO A 399 20.54 44.15 -36.72
N GLY A 400 19.52 43.37 -37.10
CA GLY A 400 18.72 43.54 -38.34
C GLY A 400 18.05 42.22 -38.74
N ALA A 401 16.76 42.00 -38.50
CA ALA A 401 15.57 42.51 -39.19
C ALA A 401 15.17 41.65 -40.42
N GLU A 402 13.97 41.07 -40.28
CA GLU A 402 12.95 40.72 -41.28
C GLU A 402 12.96 39.38 -42.05
N ALA A 403 11.80 38.72 -41.88
CA ALA A 403 11.00 37.96 -42.85
C ALA A 403 11.54 36.63 -43.41
N ASP A 404 10.92 35.52 -42.99
CA ASP A 404 10.04 34.78 -43.89
C ASP A 404 9.17 33.75 -43.14
N ALA A 405 7.88 33.73 -43.48
CA ALA A 405 6.95 32.68 -43.12
C ALA A 405 6.99 31.56 -44.19
N PRO A 406 6.64 30.32 -43.83
CA PRO A 406 5.64 29.65 -44.65
C PRO A 406 4.59 28.87 -43.87
N THR A 407 3.34 29.09 -44.29
CA THR A 407 2.32 28.10 -44.65
C THR A 407 2.13 26.86 -43.76
N ARG A 408 0.98 26.91 -43.07
CA ARG A 408 0.19 25.82 -42.49
C ARG A 408 0.02 24.63 -43.46
N ALA A 409 0.56 23.48 -43.11
CA ALA A 409 0.23 22.19 -43.72
C ALA A 409 -0.69 21.39 -42.76
N GLU A 410 -1.75 20.79 -43.31
CA GLU A 410 -2.70 19.96 -42.58
C GLU A 410 -2.06 18.65 -42.08
N PRO A 411 -2.41 18.15 -40.88
CA PRO A 411 -1.91 16.86 -40.41
C PRO A 411 -2.69 15.71 -41.08
N GLY A 412 -1.96 14.80 -41.73
CA GLY A 412 -2.49 13.53 -42.23
C GLY A 412 -2.95 12.58 -41.10
N PRO A 413 -3.65 11.48 -41.45
CA PRO A 413 -4.28 10.60 -40.46
C PRO A 413 -3.22 9.91 -39.57
N PRO A 414 -3.52 9.68 -38.28
CA PRO A 414 -2.54 9.12 -37.35
C PRO A 414 -2.21 7.67 -37.71
N VAL A 415 -0.91 7.43 -37.92
CA VAL A 415 -0.33 6.09 -38.06
C VAL A 415 -0.44 5.38 -36.69
N ARG A 416 -0.97 4.15 -36.69
CA ARG A 416 -1.01 3.28 -35.51
C ARG A 416 0.38 3.08 -34.94
N VAL A 417 0.64 3.65 -33.77
CA VAL A 417 1.85 3.39 -33.00
C VAL A 417 1.67 2.08 -32.24
N VAL A 418 2.50 1.09 -32.58
CA VAL A 418 2.60 -0.19 -31.90
C VAL A 418 3.10 0.07 -30.47
N THR A 419 2.38 -0.48 -29.49
CA THR A 419 2.66 -0.41 -28.06
C THR A 419 4.08 -0.86 -27.73
N ARG A 420 4.87 0.05 -27.15
CA ARG A 420 6.14 -0.29 -26.47
C ARG A 420 5.94 -0.11 -24.96
N PRO A 421 6.34 -1.08 -24.12
CA PRO A 421 6.21 -0.98 -22.66
C PRO A 421 7.08 0.15 -22.10
N VAL A 422 6.50 1.04 -21.31
CA VAL A 422 7.20 2.19 -20.72
C VAL A 422 7.78 1.81 -19.35
N PRO A 423 9.07 2.10 -19.06
CA PRO A 423 9.65 1.91 -17.73
C PRO A 423 9.09 2.89 -16.68
N LEU A 424 8.97 2.44 -15.43
CA LEU A 424 8.48 3.17 -14.23
C LEU A 424 9.32 4.40 -13.79
N GLN A 425 10.13 5.00 -14.67
CA GLN A 425 11.07 6.09 -14.32
C GLN A 425 10.51 7.52 -14.46
N GLN A 426 9.20 7.70 -14.63
CA GLN A 426 8.61 9.04 -14.60
C GLN A 426 8.15 9.49 -13.21
N ALA A 427 8.45 8.73 -12.16
CA ALA A 427 8.32 9.14 -10.76
C ALA A 427 9.67 9.72 -10.23
N PRO A 428 9.74 10.99 -9.80
CA PRO A 428 10.97 11.61 -9.33
C PRO A 428 11.25 11.24 -7.86
N LEU A 429 11.74 10.03 -7.59
CA LEU A 429 12.12 9.61 -6.22
C LEU A 429 13.52 8.98 -6.09
N GLY A 430 14.28 8.87 -7.18
CA GLY A 430 15.62 8.25 -7.17
C GLY A 430 16.72 9.03 -6.42
N ARG A 431 16.42 10.09 -5.66
CA ARG A 431 17.44 10.95 -5.02
C ARG A 431 17.21 11.35 -3.56
N LEU A 432 16.17 10.86 -2.89
CA LEU A 432 15.86 11.29 -1.51
C LEU A 432 16.01 10.21 -0.43
N VAL A 433 16.53 9.03 -0.78
CA VAL A 433 16.87 7.99 0.22
C VAL A 433 18.39 7.87 0.33
N THR A 434 19.02 8.91 0.87
CA THR A 434 20.32 8.77 1.54
C THR A 434 20.31 9.64 2.78
N ASN A 435 20.37 8.96 3.92
CA ASN A 435 20.48 9.39 5.32
C ASN A 435 19.20 9.83 6.03
#